data_AF-A0A5C6QYW0-F1
#
_entry.id   AF-A0A5C6QYW0-F1
#
_cell.length_a   1.000
_cell.length_b   1.000
_cell.length_c   1.000
_cell.angle_alpha   90.00
_cell.angle_beta   90.00
_cell.angle_gamma   90.00
#
_symmetry.space_group_name_H-M   'P 1'
#
loop_
_entity.id
_entity.type
_entity.pdbx_description
1 polymer ?
#
loop_
_entity_poly.entity_id
_entity_poly.type
_entity_poly.pdbx_seq_one_letter_code
_entity_poly.pdbx_strand_id
1 'polypeptide(L)'
;MNLEQALLVITNAHGNEIPVAGLEVAKKNWSEFYTELERVIDQFITNDSSLNDEQKAILFFGTLLLAELKYSPALPKCLQMFSRGDSFLTAIEDVFGDAVTELTPTLFYNVAYGNTQALSDYIVDGHQAMYCKASAMEAVFAQYEVGTIDKAELGEHVTLWLAAFLALPSETNSFLISALADYCLQYQLDDFKSQFTDLCDKDLFDEDRFSQDEVKAWDRADAPKLIESGTIETEFNLVDTLNSWAADDYPSSDDEFDVFDSLMGEGGLLSNILYDENTILEHSVPVSSLPTVGRNEPCPCGSGKKYKKCCLQ
;
A
#
# COMPACT_ATOMS: atom_id res chain seq x y z
N MET A 1 34.17 10.08 -2.36
CA MET A 1 33.59 8.75 -2.09
C MET A 1 33.43 8.03 -3.42
N ASN A 2 33.93 6.79 -3.54
CA ASN A 2 33.69 5.94 -4.72
C ASN A 2 32.39 5.12 -4.54
N LEU A 3 31.98 4.34 -5.54
CA LEU A 3 30.73 3.57 -5.47
C LEU A 3 30.74 2.50 -4.36
N GLU A 4 31.86 1.81 -4.16
CA GLU A 4 32.02 0.82 -3.08
C GLU A 4 31.80 1.44 -1.69
N GLN A 5 32.38 2.61 -1.44
CA GLN A 5 32.15 3.37 -0.22
C GLN A 5 30.70 3.89 -0.12
N ALA A 6 30.09 4.25 -1.25
CA ALA A 6 28.70 4.70 -1.27
C ALA A 6 27.73 3.56 -0.93
N LEU A 7 27.95 2.36 -1.46
CA LEU A 7 27.20 1.16 -1.10
C LEU A 7 27.31 0.90 0.39
N LEU A 8 28.53 0.95 0.96
CA LEU A 8 28.71 0.79 2.41
C LEU A 8 27.95 1.85 3.23
N VAL A 9 27.85 3.09 2.75
CA VAL A 9 27.06 4.13 3.42
C VAL A 9 25.57 3.83 3.32
N ILE A 10 25.09 3.33 2.18
CA ILE A 10 23.69 2.95 1.98
C ILE A 10 23.31 1.75 2.85
N THR A 11 24.14 0.71 2.90
CA THR A 11 23.82 -0.54 3.60
C THR A 11 23.92 -0.45 5.12
N ASN A 12 24.63 0.56 5.64
CA ASN A 12 24.72 0.84 7.08
C ASN A 12 23.71 1.89 7.56
N ALA A 13 22.81 2.36 6.69
CA ALA A 13 21.73 3.24 7.11
C ALA A 13 20.73 2.46 7.99
N HIS A 14 20.37 3.02 9.14
CA HIS A 14 19.47 2.39 10.10
C HIS A 14 18.43 3.38 10.63
N GLY A 15 17.23 2.88 10.95
CA GLY A 15 16.13 3.72 11.43
C GLY A 15 15.79 4.83 10.42
N ASN A 16 15.67 6.06 10.90
CA ASN A 16 15.30 7.23 10.08
C ASN A 16 16.52 7.90 9.42
N GLU A 17 17.70 7.27 9.42
CA GLU A 17 18.89 7.82 8.76
C GLU A 17 18.82 7.68 7.24
N ILE A 18 18.89 8.80 6.52
CA ILE A 18 18.91 8.83 5.06
C ILE A 18 20.37 8.96 4.58
N PRO A 19 20.91 7.99 3.81
CA PRO A 19 22.31 7.97 3.38
C PRO A 19 22.60 8.93 2.21
N VAL A 20 22.28 10.23 2.37
CA VAL A 20 22.29 11.25 1.30
C VAL A 20 23.58 11.24 0.47
N ALA A 21 24.74 11.21 1.13
CA ALA A 21 26.03 11.19 0.42
C ALA A 21 26.18 9.92 -0.45
N GLY A 22 25.70 8.77 0.04
CA GLY A 22 25.72 7.50 -0.68
C GLY A 22 24.83 7.55 -1.92
N LEU A 23 23.60 8.03 -1.75
CA LEU A 23 22.63 8.19 -2.83
C LEU A 23 23.12 9.15 -3.92
N GLU A 24 23.73 10.28 -3.55
CA GLU A 24 24.32 11.22 -4.51
C GLU A 24 25.46 10.62 -5.33
N VAL A 25 26.25 9.71 -4.75
CA VAL A 25 27.30 8.98 -5.47
C VAL A 25 26.70 7.89 -6.35
N ALA A 26 25.67 7.18 -5.88
CA ALA A 26 24.92 6.20 -6.68
C ALA A 26 24.32 6.85 -7.94
N LYS A 27 23.65 8.00 -7.81
CA LYS A 27 23.12 8.79 -8.94
C LYS A 27 24.20 9.17 -9.96
N LYS A 28 25.38 9.60 -9.49
CA LYS A 28 26.51 9.96 -10.38
C LYS A 28 27.15 8.77 -11.10
N ASN A 29 27.04 7.57 -10.54
CA ASN A 29 27.59 6.33 -11.08
C ASN A 29 26.49 5.33 -11.45
N TRP A 30 25.36 5.86 -11.94
CA TRP A 30 24.10 5.13 -12.08
C TRP A 30 24.22 3.81 -12.85
N SER A 31 24.97 3.79 -13.96
CA SER A 31 25.13 2.56 -14.75
C SER A 31 25.72 1.39 -13.96
N GLU A 32 26.68 1.67 -13.08
CA GLU A 32 27.35 0.65 -12.27
C GLU A 32 26.48 0.27 -11.06
N PHE A 33 25.87 1.27 -10.41
CA PHE A 33 24.92 1.05 -9.32
C PHE A 33 23.70 0.24 -9.77
N TYR A 34 23.10 0.57 -10.92
CA TYR A 34 21.95 -0.14 -11.48
C TYR A 34 22.28 -1.60 -11.77
N THR A 35 23.50 -1.93 -12.19
CA THR A 35 23.91 -3.33 -12.40
C THR A 35 23.83 -4.12 -11.08
N GLU A 36 24.21 -3.51 -9.96
CA GLU A 36 24.11 -4.14 -8.65
C GLU A 36 22.65 -4.19 -8.15
N LEU A 37 21.89 -3.11 -8.31
CA LEU A 37 20.45 -3.09 -8.00
C LEU A 37 19.69 -4.16 -8.78
N GLU A 38 19.95 -4.28 -10.08
CA GLU A 38 19.33 -5.26 -10.97
C GLU A 38 19.60 -6.69 -10.50
N ARG A 39 20.82 -6.97 -10.03
CA ARG A 39 21.19 -8.26 -9.42
C ARG A 39 20.38 -8.55 -8.15
N VAL A 40 20.17 -7.54 -7.31
CA VAL A 40 19.36 -7.67 -6.08
C VAL A 40 17.88 -7.86 -6.41
N ILE A 41 17.34 -7.14 -7.39
CA ILE A 41 15.96 -7.32 -7.88
C ILE A 41 15.78 -8.75 -8.41
N ASP A 42 16.71 -9.27 -9.22
CA ASP A 42 16.65 -10.64 -9.73
C ASP A 42 16.69 -11.69 -8.63
N GLN A 43 17.49 -11.45 -7.59
CA GLN A 43 17.55 -12.32 -6.42
C GLN A 43 16.21 -12.32 -5.67
N PHE A 44 15.62 -11.15 -5.43
CA PHE A 44 14.30 -11.02 -4.78
C PHE A 44 13.20 -11.70 -5.60
N ILE A 45 13.16 -11.47 -6.91
CA ILE A 45 12.20 -12.11 -7.82
C ILE A 45 12.36 -13.63 -7.80
N THR A 46 13.59 -14.14 -7.70
CA THR A 46 13.83 -15.59 -7.66
C THR A 46 13.41 -16.20 -6.32
N ASN A 47 13.74 -15.53 -5.22
CA ASN A 47 13.39 -15.93 -3.86
C ASN A 47 13.32 -14.68 -2.97
N ASP A 48 12.10 -14.26 -2.66
CA ASP A 48 11.79 -13.03 -1.93
C ASP A 48 12.22 -13.07 -0.45
N SER A 49 12.43 -14.27 0.09
CA SER A 49 12.99 -14.49 1.45
C SER A 49 14.53 -14.50 1.52
N SER A 50 15.23 -14.31 0.40
CA SER A 50 16.69 -14.55 0.35
C SER A 50 17.57 -13.33 0.60
N LEU A 51 16.99 -12.13 0.66
CA LEU A 51 17.77 -10.90 0.87
C LEU A 51 18.19 -10.75 2.32
N ASN A 52 19.44 -10.37 2.54
CA ASN A 52 19.90 -9.87 3.83
C ASN A 52 19.61 -8.36 3.98
N ASP A 53 19.81 -7.80 5.17
CA ASP A 53 19.47 -6.40 5.46
C ASP A 53 20.23 -5.39 4.57
N GLU A 54 21.50 -5.66 4.25
CA GLU A 54 22.29 -4.83 3.34
C GLU A 54 21.67 -4.79 1.93
N GLN A 55 21.20 -5.94 1.44
CA GLN A 55 20.55 -6.06 0.14
C GLN A 55 19.15 -5.43 0.15
N LYS A 56 18.40 -5.52 1.25
CA LYS A 56 17.12 -4.83 1.40
C LYS A 56 17.30 -3.32 1.34
N ALA A 57 18.34 -2.77 1.97
CA ALA A 57 18.66 -1.35 1.87
C ALA A 57 18.98 -0.93 0.43
N ILE A 58 19.79 -1.71 -0.29
CA ILE A 58 20.07 -1.46 -1.72
C ILE A 58 18.78 -1.51 -2.54
N LEU A 59 17.91 -2.50 -2.29
CA LEU A 59 16.64 -2.65 -2.99
C LEU A 59 15.73 -1.46 -2.74
N PHE A 60 15.52 -1.08 -1.48
CA PHE A 60 14.67 0.05 -1.08
C PHE A 60 15.12 1.36 -1.74
N PHE A 61 16.35 1.81 -1.43
CA PHE A 61 16.84 3.09 -1.95
C PHE A 61 17.06 3.06 -3.47
N GLY A 62 17.54 1.95 -4.00
CA GLY A 62 17.77 1.80 -5.43
C GLY A 62 16.47 1.87 -6.22
N THR A 63 15.40 1.25 -5.74
CA THR A 63 14.07 1.31 -6.38
C THR A 63 13.50 2.72 -6.33
N LEU A 64 13.62 3.45 -5.22
CA LEU A 64 13.18 4.85 -5.17
C LEU A 64 14.02 5.74 -6.11
N LEU A 65 15.32 5.47 -6.29
CA LEU A 65 16.13 6.15 -7.30
C LEU A 65 15.67 5.86 -8.74
N LEU A 66 15.06 4.70 -9.03
CA LEU A 66 14.43 4.45 -10.33
C LEU A 66 13.33 5.46 -10.63
N ALA A 67 12.53 5.78 -9.62
CA ALA A 67 11.46 6.79 -9.72
C ALA A 67 12.05 8.20 -9.92
N GLU A 68 13.01 8.61 -9.08
CA GLU A 68 13.63 9.94 -9.14
C GLU A 68 14.33 10.17 -10.49
N LEU A 69 15.04 9.15 -10.99
CA LEU A 69 15.75 9.22 -12.26
C LEU A 69 14.86 8.91 -13.48
N LYS A 70 13.58 8.60 -13.26
CA LYS A 70 12.61 8.22 -14.31
C LYS A 70 13.18 7.12 -15.23
N TYR A 71 13.84 6.12 -14.64
CA TYR A 71 14.64 5.14 -15.38
C TYR A 71 13.78 4.02 -15.99
N SER A 72 13.15 4.31 -17.12
CA SER A 72 12.20 3.41 -17.79
C SER A 72 12.71 2.01 -18.19
N PRO A 73 14.01 1.75 -18.46
CA PRO A 73 14.47 0.39 -18.75
C PRO A 73 14.21 -0.61 -17.62
N ALA A 74 14.04 -0.15 -16.38
CA ALA A 74 13.75 -1.00 -15.23
C ALA A 74 12.27 -1.43 -15.13
N LEU A 75 11.35 -0.84 -15.92
CA LEU A 75 9.91 -1.09 -15.82
C LEU A 75 9.55 -2.58 -15.73
N PRO A 76 10.04 -3.48 -16.61
CA PRO A 76 9.66 -4.89 -16.54
C PRO A 76 10.05 -5.55 -15.21
N LYS A 77 11.20 -5.19 -14.66
CA LYS A 77 11.69 -5.72 -13.38
C LYS A 77 10.95 -5.13 -12.19
N CYS A 78 10.61 -3.83 -12.24
CA CYS A 78 9.75 -3.20 -11.24
C CYS A 78 8.40 -3.92 -11.18
N LEU A 79 7.73 -4.11 -12.32
CA LEU A 79 6.44 -4.81 -12.37
C LEU A 79 6.57 -6.24 -11.82
N GLN A 80 7.57 -7.00 -12.26
CA GLN A 80 7.77 -8.37 -11.78
C GLN A 80 8.07 -8.46 -10.27
N MET A 81 8.80 -7.48 -9.71
CA MET A 81 9.09 -7.40 -8.28
C MET A 81 7.83 -7.08 -7.47
N PHE A 82 7.05 -6.10 -7.92
CA PHE A 82 5.81 -5.68 -7.26
C PHE A 82 4.61 -6.60 -7.54
N SER A 83 4.74 -7.61 -8.41
CA SER A 83 3.74 -8.68 -8.54
C SER A 83 3.68 -9.64 -7.32
N ARG A 84 4.50 -9.45 -6.28
CA ARG A 84 4.44 -10.29 -5.06
C ARG A 84 3.22 -9.93 -4.22
N GLY A 85 2.88 -10.80 -3.26
CA GLY A 85 1.87 -10.44 -2.27
C GLY A 85 2.33 -9.20 -1.51
N ASP A 86 1.43 -8.23 -1.35
CA ASP A 86 1.70 -6.89 -0.80
C ASP A 86 0.88 -6.58 0.44
N SER A 87 0.33 -7.62 1.08
CA SER A 87 -0.28 -7.52 2.40
C SER A 87 0.77 -7.50 3.52
N PHE A 88 0.31 -7.32 4.76
CA PHE A 88 1.16 -7.32 5.95
C PHE A 88 1.99 -8.62 6.08
N LEU A 89 3.23 -8.51 6.61
CA LEU A 89 4.19 -9.62 6.81
C LEU A 89 4.62 -10.30 5.51
N THR A 90 4.56 -9.60 4.38
CA THR A 90 5.11 -10.09 3.11
C THR A 90 6.52 -9.57 2.90
N ALA A 91 7.28 -10.22 2.02
CA ALA A 91 8.65 -9.81 1.72
C ALA A 91 8.75 -8.43 1.05
N ILE A 92 7.70 -7.99 0.33
CA ILE A 92 7.67 -6.64 -0.24
C ILE A 92 7.44 -5.60 0.86
N GLU A 93 6.56 -5.90 1.83
CA GLU A 93 6.30 -5.03 2.98
C GLU A 93 7.51 -4.95 3.92
N ASP A 94 8.23 -6.06 4.13
CA ASP A 94 9.50 -6.07 4.90
C ASP A 94 10.61 -5.19 4.28
N VAL A 95 10.58 -4.96 2.96
CA VAL A 95 11.55 -4.07 2.29
C VAL A 95 11.06 -2.64 2.22
N PHE A 96 9.79 -2.43 1.88
CA PHE A 96 9.27 -1.13 1.48
C PHE A 96 8.34 -0.48 2.52
N GLY A 97 7.77 -1.24 3.45
CA GLY A 97 6.81 -0.75 4.44
C GLY A 97 5.72 0.10 3.80
N ASP A 98 5.46 1.28 4.38
CA ASP A 98 4.46 2.23 3.89
C ASP A 98 4.74 2.73 2.46
N ALA A 99 5.99 2.66 1.98
CA ALA A 99 6.31 3.02 0.59
C ALA A 99 5.57 2.15 -0.44
N VAL A 100 5.10 0.95 -0.06
CA VAL A 100 4.26 0.11 -0.93
C VAL A 100 3.00 0.86 -1.36
N THR A 101 2.32 1.55 -0.45
CA THR A 101 1.08 2.28 -0.78
C THR A 101 1.34 3.74 -1.15
N GLU A 102 2.32 4.38 -0.52
CA GLU A 102 2.55 5.83 -0.66
C GLU A 102 3.43 6.19 -1.86
N LEU A 103 4.42 5.36 -2.22
CA LEU A 103 5.43 5.71 -3.25
C LEU A 103 5.37 4.84 -4.51
N THR A 104 4.72 3.68 -4.46
CA THR A 104 4.52 2.85 -5.65
C THR A 104 3.76 3.55 -6.78
N PRO A 105 2.71 4.38 -6.53
CA PRO A 105 2.07 5.16 -7.60
C PRO A 105 3.06 6.05 -8.34
N THR A 106 3.90 6.78 -7.58
CA THR A 106 4.98 7.63 -8.10
C THR A 106 6.00 6.83 -8.88
N LEU A 107 6.45 5.68 -8.36
CA LEU A 107 7.37 4.78 -9.05
C LEU A 107 6.82 4.33 -10.39
N PHE A 108 5.60 3.79 -10.42
CA PHE A 108 4.99 3.30 -11.66
C PHE A 108 4.72 4.42 -12.65
N TYR A 109 4.25 5.59 -12.20
CA TYR A 109 4.07 6.75 -13.06
C TYR A 109 5.38 7.18 -13.72
N ASN A 110 6.44 7.39 -12.93
CA ASN A 110 7.72 7.91 -13.40
C ASN A 110 8.51 6.91 -14.25
N VAL A 111 8.49 5.62 -13.89
CA VAL A 111 9.24 4.58 -14.61
C VAL A 111 8.48 4.09 -15.86
N ALA A 112 7.15 4.07 -15.85
CA ALA A 112 6.40 3.66 -17.03
C ALA A 112 6.51 4.67 -18.17
N TYR A 113 6.62 5.97 -17.85
CA TYR A 113 6.85 7.05 -18.81
C TYR A 113 5.93 6.97 -20.05
N GLY A 114 4.62 6.87 -19.83
CA GLY A 114 3.65 6.76 -20.93
C GLY A 114 3.30 5.33 -21.37
N ASN A 115 4.00 4.30 -20.86
CA ASN A 115 3.71 2.91 -21.20
C ASN A 115 2.53 2.34 -20.38
N THR A 116 1.35 2.89 -20.62
CA THR A 116 0.08 2.49 -19.99
C THR A 116 -0.28 1.04 -20.27
N GLN A 117 0.07 0.51 -21.44
CA GLN A 117 -0.21 -0.89 -21.77
C GLN A 117 0.52 -1.85 -20.83
N ALA A 118 1.79 -1.60 -20.51
CA ALA A 118 2.52 -2.45 -19.57
C ALA A 118 1.91 -2.43 -18.16
N LEU A 119 1.43 -1.26 -17.70
CA LEU A 119 0.70 -1.14 -16.44
C LEU A 119 -0.66 -1.86 -16.50
N SER A 120 -1.37 -1.74 -17.62
CA SER A 120 -2.65 -2.40 -17.87
C SER A 120 -2.52 -3.92 -17.85
N ASP A 121 -1.50 -4.46 -18.53
CA ASP A 121 -1.19 -5.89 -18.55
C ASP A 121 -0.86 -6.40 -17.13
N TYR A 122 -0.11 -5.62 -16.35
CA TYR A 122 0.18 -5.91 -14.95
C TYR A 122 -1.10 -5.94 -14.09
N ILE A 123 -1.98 -4.95 -14.23
CA ILE A 123 -3.23 -4.85 -13.46
C ILE A 123 -4.12 -6.09 -13.63
N VAL A 124 -4.22 -6.61 -14.84
CA VAL A 124 -5.07 -7.78 -15.16
C VAL A 124 -4.39 -9.13 -14.97
N ASP A 125 -3.09 -9.17 -14.71
CA ASP A 125 -2.35 -10.42 -14.52
C ASP A 125 -2.78 -11.15 -13.23
N GLY A 126 -2.51 -12.46 -13.14
CA GLY A 126 -3.03 -13.34 -12.08
C GLY A 126 -2.40 -13.20 -10.69
N HIS A 127 -1.56 -12.19 -10.45
CA HIS A 127 -0.86 -12.01 -9.18
C HIS A 127 -1.73 -11.35 -8.09
N GLN A 128 -1.29 -11.48 -6.83
CA GLN A 128 -2.05 -11.12 -5.63
C GLN A 128 -1.72 -9.72 -5.07
N ALA A 129 -1.00 -8.89 -5.82
CA ALA A 129 -0.53 -7.58 -5.39
C ALA A 129 -1.67 -6.55 -5.44
N MET A 130 -2.55 -6.57 -4.45
CA MET A 130 -3.77 -5.78 -4.41
C MET A 130 -3.47 -4.27 -4.43
N TYR A 131 -2.59 -3.81 -3.55
CA TYR A 131 -2.23 -2.40 -3.41
C TYR A 131 -1.42 -1.92 -4.60
N CYS A 132 -0.43 -2.70 -5.05
CA CYS A 132 0.38 -2.32 -6.20
C CYS A 132 -0.45 -2.26 -7.49
N LYS A 133 -1.48 -3.11 -7.66
CA LYS A 133 -2.42 -2.97 -8.79
C LYS A 133 -3.22 -1.67 -8.71
N ALA A 134 -3.66 -1.27 -7.52
CA ALA A 134 -4.32 0.03 -7.33
C ALA A 134 -3.37 1.20 -7.61
N SER A 135 -2.10 1.11 -7.20
CA SER A 135 -1.07 2.10 -7.55
C SER A 135 -0.83 2.18 -9.07
N ALA A 136 -0.85 1.04 -9.77
CA ALA A 136 -0.73 1.02 -11.23
C ALA A 136 -1.94 1.67 -11.92
N MET A 137 -3.16 1.49 -11.40
CA MET A 137 -4.34 2.21 -11.87
C MET A 137 -4.16 3.72 -11.69
N GLU A 138 -3.78 4.17 -10.49
CA GLU A 138 -3.53 5.58 -10.20
C GLU A 138 -2.53 6.21 -11.17
N ALA A 139 -1.43 5.51 -11.45
CA ALA A 139 -0.42 5.95 -12.40
C ALA A 139 -0.97 6.13 -13.84
N VAL A 140 -1.90 5.28 -14.28
CA VAL A 140 -2.55 5.42 -15.60
C VAL A 140 -3.55 6.60 -15.61
N PHE A 141 -4.33 6.78 -14.55
CA PHE A 141 -5.24 7.93 -14.42
C PHE A 141 -4.47 9.26 -14.38
N ALA A 142 -3.35 9.31 -13.66
CA ALA A 142 -2.46 10.47 -13.67
C ALA A 142 -1.86 10.75 -15.06
N GLN A 143 -1.54 9.71 -15.84
CA GLN A 143 -1.09 9.87 -17.22
C GLN A 143 -2.18 10.49 -18.12
N TYR A 144 -3.45 10.16 -17.89
CA TYR A 144 -4.56 10.85 -18.55
C TYR A 144 -4.64 12.33 -18.14
N GLU A 145 -4.48 12.62 -16.85
CA GLU A 145 -4.56 13.97 -16.32
C GLU A 145 -3.57 14.95 -16.97
N VAL A 146 -2.32 14.50 -17.14
CA VAL A 146 -1.28 15.31 -17.81
C VAL A 146 -1.35 15.27 -19.34
N GLY A 147 -2.34 14.55 -19.89
CA GLY A 147 -2.57 14.44 -21.34
C GLY A 147 -1.60 13.50 -22.06
N THR A 148 -0.96 12.56 -21.37
CA THR A 148 -0.12 11.53 -21.99
C THR A 148 -0.97 10.53 -22.77
N ILE A 149 -2.14 10.17 -22.23
CA ILE A 149 -3.18 9.38 -22.92
C ILE A 149 -4.46 10.20 -23.03
N ASP A 150 -5.33 9.84 -23.97
CA ASP A 150 -6.64 10.47 -24.11
C ASP A 150 -7.75 9.69 -23.37
N LYS A 151 -8.96 10.27 -23.35
CA LYS A 151 -10.11 9.66 -22.66
C LYS A 151 -10.53 8.34 -23.32
N ALA A 152 -10.30 8.16 -24.62
CA ALA A 152 -10.68 6.93 -25.31
C ALA A 152 -9.78 5.78 -24.88
N GLU A 153 -8.46 6.01 -24.85
CA GLU A 153 -7.48 5.03 -24.36
C GLU A 153 -7.71 4.69 -22.88
N LEU A 154 -7.93 5.70 -22.02
CA LEU A 154 -8.28 5.45 -20.60
C LEU A 154 -9.56 4.61 -20.49
N GLY A 155 -10.58 4.91 -21.29
CA GLY A 155 -11.83 4.16 -21.30
C GLY A 155 -11.67 2.69 -21.73
N GLU A 156 -10.77 2.40 -22.68
CA GLU A 156 -10.44 1.02 -23.07
C GLU A 156 -9.81 0.25 -21.90
N HIS A 157 -8.86 0.88 -21.20
CA HIS A 157 -8.22 0.30 -20.01
C HIS A 157 -9.21 0.04 -18.88
N VAL A 158 -10.03 1.04 -18.50
CA VAL A 158 -11.07 0.89 -17.46
C VAL A 158 -12.03 -0.24 -17.79
N THR A 159 -12.47 -0.34 -19.05
CA THR A 159 -13.36 -1.41 -19.51
C THR A 159 -12.71 -2.79 -19.37
N LEU A 160 -11.44 -2.90 -19.76
CA LEU A 160 -10.67 -4.14 -19.66
C LEU A 160 -10.51 -4.58 -18.20
N TRP A 161 -10.11 -3.67 -17.32
CA TRP A 161 -9.87 -3.97 -15.90
C TRP A 161 -11.16 -4.38 -15.20
N LEU A 162 -12.24 -3.62 -15.40
CA LEU A 162 -13.53 -3.94 -14.80
C LEU A 162 -14.02 -5.32 -15.25
N ALA A 163 -13.89 -5.65 -16.53
CA ALA A 163 -14.24 -6.97 -17.05
C ALA A 163 -13.38 -8.08 -16.42
N ALA A 164 -12.07 -7.87 -16.27
CA ALA A 164 -11.16 -8.83 -15.65
C ALA A 164 -11.49 -9.08 -14.17
N PHE A 165 -11.76 -8.03 -13.40
CA PHE A 165 -12.10 -8.15 -11.97
C PHE A 165 -13.44 -8.86 -11.76
N LEU A 166 -14.45 -8.54 -12.58
CA LEU A 166 -15.76 -9.19 -12.51
C LEU A 166 -15.73 -10.66 -12.92
N ALA A 167 -14.79 -11.07 -13.77
CA ALA A 167 -14.67 -12.46 -14.20
C ALA A 167 -14.16 -13.39 -13.09
N LEU A 168 -13.47 -12.86 -12.08
CA LEU A 168 -12.86 -13.62 -10.99
C LEU A 168 -13.20 -13.01 -9.63
N PRO A 169 -14.40 -13.20 -9.07
CA PRO A 169 -14.77 -12.62 -7.79
C PRO A 169 -13.83 -13.05 -6.64
N SER A 170 -13.28 -12.08 -5.92
CA SER A 170 -12.40 -12.25 -4.75
C SER A 170 -12.39 -10.96 -3.93
N GLU A 171 -11.93 -11.03 -2.66
CA GLU A 171 -11.74 -9.82 -1.84
C GLU A 171 -10.79 -8.82 -2.52
N THR A 172 -9.70 -9.31 -3.14
CA THR A 172 -8.80 -8.50 -3.98
C THR A 172 -9.53 -7.79 -5.10
N ASN A 173 -10.38 -8.49 -5.85
CA ASN A 173 -11.07 -7.87 -6.97
C ASN A 173 -12.22 -6.96 -6.52
N SER A 174 -12.84 -7.20 -5.37
CA SER A 174 -13.77 -6.26 -4.74
C SER A 174 -13.07 -4.95 -4.34
N PHE A 175 -11.90 -5.04 -3.71
CA PHE A 175 -11.06 -3.86 -3.46
C PHE A 175 -10.69 -3.13 -4.74
N LEU A 176 -10.24 -3.85 -5.78
CA LEU A 176 -9.84 -3.23 -7.06
C LEU A 176 -10.99 -2.60 -7.82
N ILE A 177 -12.19 -3.20 -7.79
CA ILE A 177 -13.42 -2.60 -8.33
C ILE A 177 -13.74 -1.29 -7.59
N SER A 178 -13.55 -1.28 -6.28
CA SER A 178 -13.79 -0.12 -5.42
C SER A 178 -12.80 1.01 -5.70
N ALA A 179 -11.52 0.70 -5.78
CA ALA A 179 -10.48 1.65 -6.19
C ALA A 179 -10.73 2.19 -7.60
N LEU A 180 -11.12 1.33 -8.55
CA LEU A 180 -11.43 1.75 -9.91
C LEU A 180 -12.64 2.69 -9.98
N ALA A 181 -13.69 2.40 -9.20
CA ALA A 181 -14.86 3.27 -9.11
C ALA A 181 -14.52 4.63 -8.50
N ASP A 182 -13.71 4.64 -7.44
CA ASP A 182 -13.20 5.86 -6.80
C ASP A 182 -12.44 6.73 -7.81
N TYR A 183 -11.50 6.15 -8.58
CA TYR A 183 -10.80 6.89 -9.63
C TYR A 183 -11.74 7.39 -10.74
N CYS A 184 -12.66 6.54 -11.22
CA CYS A 184 -13.62 6.98 -12.23
C CYS A 184 -14.50 8.14 -11.75
N LEU A 185 -14.89 8.15 -10.47
CA LEU A 185 -15.62 9.25 -9.84
C LEU A 185 -14.76 10.50 -9.76
N GLN A 186 -13.54 10.40 -9.20
CA GLN A 186 -12.61 11.52 -9.04
C GLN A 186 -12.24 12.19 -10.38
N TYR A 187 -12.18 11.41 -11.46
CA TYR A 187 -11.88 11.90 -12.81
C TYR A 187 -13.12 12.15 -13.68
N GLN A 188 -14.33 12.04 -13.13
CA GLN A 188 -15.61 12.29 -13.82
C GLN A 188 -15.77 11.50 -15.12
N LEU A 189 -15.43 10.21 -15.08
CA LEU A 189 -15.67 9.29 -16.18
C LEU A 189 -17.14 8.83 -16.21
N ASP A 190 -18.05 9.78 -16.44
CA ASP A 190 -19.50 9.60 -16.33
C ASP A 190 -20.08 8.48 -17.21
N ASP A 191 -19.37 8.13 -18.30
CA ASP A 191 -19.73 7.03 -19.19
C ASP A 191 -19.74 5.66 -18.48
N PHE A 192 -19.03 5.53 -17.34
CA PHE A 192 -18.98 4.32 -16.51
C PHE A 192 -19.95 4.34 -15.33
N LYS A 193 -20.57 5.49 -15.02
CA LYS A 193 -21.41 5.66 -13.83
C LYS A 193 -22.55 4.64 -13.76
N SER A 194 -23.22 4.38 -14.89
CA SER A 194 -24.31 3.40 -14.92
C SER A 194 -23.82 1.98 -14.59
N GLN A 195 -22.63 1.62 -15.07
CA GLN A 195 -22.04 0.30 -14.81
C GLN A 195 -21.77 0.12 -13.32
N PHE A 196 -21.11 1.09 -12.67
CA PHE A 196 -20.85 1.01 -11.23
C PHE A 196 -22.12 1.09 -10.39
N THR A 197 -23.14 1.85 -10.83
CA THR A 197 -24.45 1.87 -10.17
C THR A 197 -25.10 0.48 -10.20
N ASP A 198 -25.05 -0.22 -11.33
CA ASP A 198 -25.58 -1.59 -11.47
C ASP A 198 -24.81 -2.64 -10.63
N LEU A 199 -23.57 -2.32 -10.22
CA LEU A 199 -22.78 -3.17 -9.33
C LEU A 199 -23.12 -2.96 -7.84
N CYS A 200 -23.70 -1.82 -7.46
CA CYS A 200 -24.07 -1.56 -6.06
C CYS A 200 -25.06 -2.61 -5.54
N ASP A 201 -26.02 -3.03 -6.36
CA ASP A 201 -27.01 -4.05 -6.01
C ASP A 201 -26.43 -5.47 -5.84
N LYS A 202 -25.14 -5.67 -6.15
CA LYS A 202 -24.47 -6.99 -6.15
C LYS A 202 -23.51 -7.20 -4.98
N ASP A 203 -23.35 -6.20 -4.09
CA ASP A 203 -22.48 -6.29 -2.91
C ASP A 203 -21.02 -6.65 -3.28
N LEU A 204 -20.52 -6.04 -4.37
CA LEU A 204 -19.19 -6.32 -4.92
C LEU A 204 -18.12 -5.31 -4.47
N PHE A 205 -18.52 -4.23 -3.81
CA PHE A 205 -17.62 -3.20 -3.32
C PHE A 205 -17.03 -3.58 -1.95
N ASP A 206 -15.82 -3.11 -1.71
CA ASP A 206 -15.20 -3.03 -0.40
C ASP A 206 -15.66 -1.71 0.25
N GLU A 207 -16.65 -1.80 1.13
CA GLU A 207 -17.28 -0.65 1.79
C GLU A 207 -16.34 0.09 2.75
N ASP A 208 -15.25 -0.54 3.19
CA ASP A 208 -14.24 0.13 4.02
C ASP A 208 -13.35 1.05 3.16
N ARG A 209 -13.20 0.74 1.86
CA ARG A 209 -12.41 1.54 0.91
C ARG A 209 -13.23 2.58 0.16
N PHE A 210 -14.42 2.22 -0.32
CA PHE A 210 -15.27 3.08 -1.13
C PHE A 210 -16.72 2.62 -1.05
N SER A 211 -17.59 3.51 -0.58
CA SER A 211 -18.97 3.17 -0.28
C SER A 211 -19.88 3.24 -1.50
N GLN A 212 -20.89 2.37 -1.55
CA GLN A 212 -21.93 2.46 -2.60
C GLN A 212 -22.66 3.80 -2.62
N ASP A 213 -22.68 4.52 -1.50
CA ASP A 213 -23.30 5.84 -1.42
C ASP A 213 -22.49 6.91 -2.15
N GLU A 214 -21.17 6.74 -2.29
CA GLU A 214 -20.33 7.60 -3.13
C GLU A 214 -20.65 7.41 -4.62
N VAL A 215 -20.84 6.18 -5.09
CA VAL A 215 -21.31 5.90 -6.47
C VAL A 215 -22.64 6.60 -6.74
N LYS A 216 -23.59 6.54 -5.80
CA LYS A 216 -24.89 7.20 -5.92
C LYS A 216 -24.77 8.73 -5.89
N ALA A 217 -23.73 9.25 -5.25
CA ALA A 217 -23.45 10.68 -5.12
C ALA A 217 -22.59 11.26 -6.26
N TRP A 218 -22.19 10.46 -7.26
CA TRP A 218 -21.31 10.85 -8.39
C TRP A 218 -21.78 12.11 -9.16
N ASP A 219 -23.04 12.55 -9.04
CA ASP A 219 -23.49 13.84 -9.62
C ASP A 219 -23.00 15.11 -8.91
N ARG A 220 -22.11 15.01 -7.91
CA ARG A 220 -21.57 16.19 -7.24
C ARG A 220 -20.64 16.93 -8.20
N ALA A 221 -20.92 18.23 -8.38
CA ALA A 221 -20.17 19.17 -9.21
C ALA A 221 -18.81 19.54 -8.56
N ASP A 222 -18.09 18.55 -8.06
CA ASP A 222 -16.75 18.73 -7.54
C ASP A 222 -15.77 18.82 -8.71
N ALA A 223 -14.69 19.58 -8.57
CA ALA A 223 -13.65 19.61 -9.60
C ALA A 223 -12.95 18.25 -9.64
N PRO A 224 -12.49 17.78 -10.82
CA PRO A 224 -11.74 16.53 -10.88
C PRO A 224 -10.48 16.65 -10.02
N LYS A 225 -10.11 15.56 -9.33
CA LYS A 225 -8.89 15.54 -8.53
C LYS A 225 -7.69 15.76 -9.45
N LEU A 226 -6.78 16.62 -9.03
CA LEU A 226 -5.53 16.91 -9.74
C LEU A 226 -4.38 16.14 -9.07
N ILE A 227 -3.33 15.79 -9.80
CA ILE A 227 -2.06 15.26 -9.30
C ILE A 227 -1.52 16.16 -8.17
N GLU A 228 -1.72 17.48 -8.25
CA GLU A 228 -1.39 18.44 -7.18
C GLU A 228 -2.10 18.14 -5.83
N SER A 229 -3.11 17.29 -5.83
CA SER A 229 -3.85 16.81 -4.66
C SER A 229 -3.78 15.29 -4.45
N GLY A 230 -3.01 14.58 -5.27
CA GLY A 230 -2.80 13.12 -5.22
C GLY A 230 -1.47 12.73 -4.56
N THR A 231 -1.15 11.44 -4.54
CA THR A 231 0.10 10.88 -4.00
C THR A 231 1.26 10.90 -5.01
N ILE A 232 0.95 11.12 -6.29
CA ILE A 232 1.93 11.04 -7.38
C ILE A 232 2.81 12.28 -7.44
N GLU A 233 4.13 12.06 -7.29
CA GLU A 233 5.15 13.10 -7.44
C GLU A 233 5.81 13.04 -8.82
N THR A 234 5.43 13.95 -9.71
CA THR A 234 5.99 14.01 -11.08
C THR A 234 7.46 14.45 -11.12
N GLU A 235 7.90 15.24 -10.13
CA GLU A 235 9.30 15.63 -9.91
C GLU A 235 9.77 15.09 -8.56
N PHE A 236 9.62 13.78 -8.39
CA PHE A 236 9.98 13.05 -7.18
C PHE A 236 11.44 13.26 -6.78
N ASN A 237 11.67 13.57 -5.50
CA ASN A 237 13.00 13.66 -4.91
C ASN A 237 13.05 12.76 -3.67
N LEU A 238 13.79 11.65 -3.77
CA LEU A 238 13.85 10.64 -2.72
C LEU A 238 14.24 11.25 -1.37
N VAL A 239 15.29 12.07 -1.34
CA VAL A 239 15.82 12.61 -0.09
C VAL A 239 14.84 13.58 0.55
N ASP A 240 14.21 14.44 -0.24
CA ASP A 240 13.24 15.40 0.27
C ASP A 240 11.98 14.68 0.80
N THR A 241 11.46 13.71 0.06
CA THR A 241 10.29 12.92 0.47
C THR A 241 10.57 12.14 1.75
N LEU A 242 11.68 11.40 1.84
CA LEU A 242 12.01 10.64 3.06
C LEU A 242 12.31 11.55 4.26
N ASN A 243 12.90 12.74 4.04
CA ASN A 243 13.09 13.71 5.12
C ASN A 243 11.75 14.25 5.65
N SER A 244 10.75 14.44 4.79
CA SER A 244 9.39 14.82 5.22
C SER A 244 8.82 13.75 6.13
N TRP A 245 8.91 12.49 5.74
CA TRP A 245 8.38 11.37 6.53
C TRP A 245 9.09 11.26 7.89
N ALA A 246 10.42 11.38 7.90
CA ALA A 246 11.19 11.36 9.14
C ALA A 246 10.91 12.57 10.06
N ALA A 247 10.40 13.68 9.52
CA ALA A 247 10.04 14.87 10.29
C ALA A 247 8.60 14.82 10.83
N ASP A 248 7.70 14.11 10.15
CA ASP A 248 6.33 13.86 10.60
C ASP A 248 6.29 12.80 11.74
N ASP A 249 7.33 11.97 11.82
CA ASP A 249 7.68 11.15 12.99
C ASP A 249 8.27 12.02 14.13
N TYR A 250 7.42 12.71 14.91
CA TYR A 250 7.44 12.93 16.39
C TYR A 250 6.94 14.32 16.88
N PRO A 251 6.26 14.39 18.05
CA PRO A 251 6.09 13.30 19.00
C PRO A 251 4.74 12.61 18.90
N SER A 252 4.82 11.29 18.96
CA SER A 252 3.91 10.44 19.70
C SER A 252 3.15 11.23 20.77
N SER A 253 1.85 10.98 20.86
CA SER A 253 1.18 11.08 22.15
C SER A 253 1.84 10.06 23.10
N ASP A 254 2.99 10.43 23.65
CA ASP A 254 3.72 9.69 24.69
C ASP A 254 2.81 9.40 25.90
N ASP A 255 1.71 10.13 26.07
CA ASP A 255 0.76 9.88 27.16
C ASP A 255 -0.04 8.56 27.04
N GLU A 256 -0.14 7.92 25.86
CA GLU A 256 -0.90 6.66 25.71
C GLU A 256 0.00 5.42 25.56
N PHE A 257 1.17 5.56 24.94
CA PHE A 257 2.14 4.45 24.81
C PHE A 257 2.95 4.23 26.09
N ASP A 258 3.32 5.29 26.85
CA ASP A 258 4.02 5.16 28.13
C ASP A 258 3.17 4.45 29.19
N VAL A 259 1.85 4.58 29.14
CA VAL A 259 0.97 3.88 30.09
C VAL A 259 0.97 2.39 29.81
N PHE A 260 0.91 1.98 28.54
CA PHE A 260 0.90 0.57 28.20
C PHE A 260 2.25 -0.10 28.49
N ASP A 261 3.37 0.55 28.14
CA ASP A 261 4.71 0.05 28.48
C ASP A 261 5.01 0.08 29.98
N SER A 262 4.52 1.09 30.72
CA SER A 262 4.61 1.11 32.19
C SER A 262 3.78 0.00 32.85
N LEU A 263 2.65 -0.39 32.25
CA LEU A 263 1.83 -1.50 32.72
C LEU A 263 2.48 -2.87 32.42
N MET A 264 3.20 -2.99 31.30
CA MET A 264 3.83 -4.23 30.81
C MET A 264 5.29 -4.43 31.27
N GLY A 265 5.98 -3.36 31.65
CA GLY A 265 7.38 -3.38 32.10
C GLY A 265 7.58 -4.11 33.45
N GLU A 266 8.83 -4.40 33.82
CA GLU A 266 9.18 -5.10 35.06
C GLU A 266 8.61 -4.37 36.30
N GLY A 267 7.67 -5.02 37.00
CA GLY A 267 6.97 -4.44 38.16
C GLY A 267 5.68 -3.67 37.83
N GLY A 268 5.30 -3.58 36.55
CA GLY A 268 4.05 -3.02 36.07
C GLY A 268 2.83 -3.88 36.43
N LEU A 269 1.63 -3.28 36.43
CA LEU A 269 0.39 -3.93 36.88
C LEU A 269 0.06 -5.22 36.10
N LEU A 270 0.46 -5.31 34.82
CA LEU A 270 0.20 -6.44 33.93
C LEU A 270 1.37 -7.43 33.84
N SER A 271 2.54 -7.08 34.37
CA SER A 271 3.76 -7.89 34.28
C SER A 271 3.60 -9.32 34.81
N ASN A 272 2.75 -9.52 35.82
CA ASN A 272 2.49 -10.83 36.42
C ASN A 272 1.23 -11.54 35.90
N ILE A 273 0.38 -10.86 35.11
CA ILE A 273 -0.95 -11.37 34.74
C ILE A 273 -0.91 -12.12 33.39
N LEU A 274 -0.01 -11.75 32.48
CA LEU A 274 -0.03 -12.22 31.08
C LEU A 274 0.99 -13.30 30.74
N TYR A 275 2.00 -13.56 31.59
CA TYR A 275 3.08 -14.50 31.28
C TYR A 275 3.21 -15.68 32.25
N ASP A 276 2.42 -15.73 33.31
CA ASP A 276 2.29 -16.94 34.14
C ASP A 276 1.04 -17.71 33.76
N GLU A 277 1.25 -18.83 33.06
CA GLU A 277 0.20 -19.76 32.62
C GLU A 277 -0.66 -20.23 33.83
N ASN A 278 -0.10 -20.31 35.03
CA ASN A 278 -0.85 -20.68 36.24
C ASN A 278 -1.78 -19.56 36.73
N THR A 279 -1.32 -18.30 36.70
CA THR A 279 -2.13 -17.12 37.06
C THR A 279 -3.31 -16.95 36.10
N ILE A 280 -3.09 -17.16 34.79
CA ILE A 280 -4.18 -17.14 33.79
C ILE A 280 -5.20 -18.23 34.10
N LEU A 281 -4.76 -19.44 34.43
CA LEU A 281 -5.66 -20.55 34.77
C LEU A 281 -6.43 -20.30 36.08
N GLU A 282 -5.78 -19.79 37.13
CA GLU A 282 -6.41 -19.51 38.44
C GLU A 282 -7.43 -18.36 38.39
N HIS A 283 -7.23 -17.38 37.50
CA HIS A 283 -8.11 -16.21 37.38
C HIS A 283 -9.04 -16.25 36.15
N SER A 284 -8.90 -17.24 35.27
CA SER A 284 -9.85 -17.46 34.18
C SER A 284 -11.20 -17.94 34.72
N VAL A 285 -12.27 -17.30 34.27
CA VAL A 285 -13.64 -17.74 34.55
C VAL A 285 -14.00 -18.76 33.48
N PRO A 286 -14.35 -20.02 33.84
CA PRO A 286 -14.76 -21.01 32.85
C PRO A 286 -15.87 -20.44 31.97
N VAL A 287 -15.75 -20.56 30.65
CA VAL A 287 -16.73 -20.00 29.69
C VAL A 287 -18.17 -20.45 29.99
N SER A 288 -18.33 -21.62 30.61
CA SER A 288 -19.62 -22.17 31.05
C SER A 288 -20.25 -21.47 32.28
N SER A 289 -19.51 -20.61 32.97
CA SER A 289 -19.96 -19.87 34.17
C SER A 289 -20.28 -18.40 33.91
N LEU A 290 -20.02 -17.91 32.69
CA LEU A 290 -20.51 -16.61 32.25
C LEU A 290 -22.04 -16.68 32.08
N PRO A 291 -22.81 -15.67 32.55
CA PRO A 291 -24.23 -15.61 32.31
C PRO A 291 -24.51 -15.71 30.81
N THR A 292 -25.32 -16.70 30.41
CA THR A 292 -25.78 -16.82 29.02
C THR A 292 -26.65 -15.63 28.68
N VAL A 293 -26.06 -14.62 28.05
CA VAL A 293 -26.77 -13.43 27.60
C VAL A 293 -27.83 -13.83 26.57
N GLY A 294 -29.07 -13.40 26.79
CA GLY A 294 -30.16 -13.68 25.86
C GLY A 294 -29.92 -12.98 24.52
N ARG A 295 -30.24 -13.62 23.38
CA ARG A 295 -30.06 -13.03 22.01
C ARG A 295 -30.60 -11.60 21.86
N ASN A 296 -31.62 -11.21 22.62
CA ASN A 296 -32.24 -9.89 22.55
C ASN A 296 -31.84 -8.92 23.68
N GLU A 297 -31.00 -9.36 24.62
CA GLU A 297 -30.49 -8.52 25.72
C GLU A 297 -29.38 -7.58 25.22
N PRO A 298 -29.08 -6.49 25.95
CA PRO A 298 -27.95 -5.62 25.65
C PRO A 298 -26.65 -6.42 25.59
N CYS A 299 -25.84 -6.14 24.58
CA CYS A 299 -24.60 -6.85 24.35
C CYS A 299 -23.59 -6.55 25.46
N PRO A 300 -22.96 -7.56 26.07
CA PRO A 300 -22.01 -7.37 27.16
C PRO A 300 -20.70 -6.69 26.72
N CYS A 301 -20.44 -6.54 25.41
CA CYS A 301 -19.29 -5.79 24.91
C CYS A 301 -19.42 -4.26 25.07
N GLY A 302 -20.53 -3.77 25.62
CA GLY A 302 -20.73 -2.34 25.89
C GLY A 302 -21.27 -1.53 24.70
N SER A 303 -21.55 -2.17 23.55
CA SER A 303 -22.03 -1.46 22.34
C SER A 303 -23.43 -0.86 22.45
N GLY A 304 -24.19 -1.19 23.50
CA GLY A 304 -25.59 -0.78 23.66
C GLY A 304 -26.59 -1.46 22.70
N LYS A 305 -26.11 -2.29 21.75
CA LYS A 305 -26.94 -3.04 20.79
C LYS A 305 -27.42 -4.36 21.40
N LYS A 306 -28.45 -4.99 20.81
CA LYS A 306 -28.87 -6.35 21.20
C LYS A 306 -27.77 -7.36 20.85
N TYR A 307 -27.52 -8.36 21.70
CA TYR A 307 -26.45 -9.34 21.52
C TYR A 307 -26.43 -9.98 20.12
N LYS A 308 -27.60 -10.38 19.59
CA LYS A 308 -27.74 -10.95 18.23
C LYS A 308 -27.34 -10.04 17.07
N LYS A 309 -27.30 -8.72 17.28
CA LYS A 309 -26.95 -7.73 16.25
C LYS A 309 -25.53 -7.19 16.42
N CYS A 310 -24.81 -7.68 17.43
CA CYS A 310 -23.49 -7.16 17.78
C CYS A 310 -22.42 -8.24 17.69
N CYS A 311 -22.53 -9.31 18.48
CA CYS A 311 -21.45 -10.28 18.66
C CYS A 311 -21.86 -11.71 18.26
N LEU A 312 -23.02 -11.87 17.62
CA LEU A 312 -23.63 -13.17 17.30
C LEU A 312 -24.05 -13.21 15.81
N GLN A 313 -23.33 -12.48 14.94
CA GLN A 313 -23.64 -12.35 13.50
C GLN A 313 -24.00 -13.72 12.89
#